data_AF-A0A6L7PZ72-F1
#
_entry.id   AF-A0A6L7PZ72-F1
#
_cell.length_a   1.000
_cell.length_b   1.000
_cell.length_c   1.000
_cell.angle_alpha   90.00
_cell.angle_beta   90.00
_cell.angle_gamma   90.00
#
_symmetry.space_group_name_H-M   'P 1'
#
loop_
_entity.id
_entity.type
_entity.pdbx_description
1 polymer ?
#
loop_
_entity_poly.entity_id
_entity_poly.type
_entity_poly.pdbx_seq_one_letter_code
_entity_poly.pdbx_strand_id
1 'polypeptide(L)'
;MRELANAILENVRSRLLGIHGDAGFVASFQFLLGLALSASPAVDRTSLGELAIDLDSNPSPLKLASALGQYVADNTQSAEYAEIARKAAVDVISIWTERQTRQLSFTGEHERASEVWGSAGDGRGFCEVARLFFGKFVERYLNYFIGREASSHLANTEDRERLARQAPRNPD
;
A
#
# COMPACT_ATOMS: atom_id res chain seq x y z
N MET A 1 29.45 -10.33 11.10
CA MET A 1 28.01 -10.06 11.31
C MET A 1 27.69 -8.56 11.40
N ARG A 2 28.34 -7.77 12.26
CA ARG A 2 28.07 -6.32 12.39
C ARG A 2 28.32 -5.49 11.12
N GLU A 3 29.42 -5.74 10.41
CA GLU A 3 29.75 -5.03 9.16
C GLU A 3 28.77 -5.34 8.03
N LEU A 4 28.33 -6.60 7.91
CA LEU A 4 27.32 -7.03 6.95
C LEU A 4 25.96 -6.38 7.23
N ALA A 5 25.54 -6.36 8.49
CA ALA A 5 24.31 -5.69 8.91
C ALA A 5 24.33 -4.18 8.58
N ASN A 6 25.46 -3.51 8.80
CA ASN A 6 25.62 -2.09 8.48
C ASN A 6 25.59 -1.83 6.96
N ALA A 7 26.23 -2.67 6.16
CA ALA A 7 26.20 -2.54 4.70
C ALA A 7 24.81 -2.78 4.11
N ILE A 8 24.03 -3.72 4.67
CA ILE A 8 22.63 -3.94 4.30
C ILE A 8 21.79 -2.72 4.66
N LEU A 9 21.92 -2.20 5.89
CA LEU A 9 21.17 -1.02 6.34
C LEU A 9 21.45 0.20 5.47
N GLU A 10 22.70 0.43 5.08
CA GLU A 10 23.08 1.58 4.23
C GLU A 10 22.50 1.44 2.81
N ASN A 11 22.54 0.24 2.23
CA ASN A 11 21.94 -0.02 0.92
C ASN A 11 20.41 0.11 0.93
N VAL A 12 19.75 -0.45 1.95
CA VAL A 12 18.30 -0.35 2.16
C VAL A 12 17.90 1.11 2.28
N ARG A 13 18.65 1.90 3.07
CA ARG A 13 18.42 3.33 3.27
C ARG A 13 18.60 4.13 1.98
N SER A 14 19.70 3.94 1.28
CA SER A 14 19.98 4.63 0.02
C SER A 14 18.89 4.37 -1.03
N ARG A 15 18.47 3.12 -1.17
CA ARG A 15 17.40 2.74 -2.11
C ARG A 15 16.02 3.24 -1.68
N LEU A 16 15.72 3.24 -0.37
CA LEU A 16 14.47 3.79 0.16
C LEU A 16 14.39 5.29 -0.10
N LEU A 17 15.49 6.02 0.03
CA LEU A 17 15.56 7.45 -0.28
C LEU A 17 15.30 7.71 -1.77
N GLY A 18 15.64 6.79 -2.67
CA GLY A 18 15.37 6.89 -4.11
C GLY A 18 13.95 6.48 -4.54
N ILE A 19 13.13 5.91 -3.65
CA ILE A 19 11.85 5.31 -4.04
C ILE A 19 10.81 6.31 -4.58
N HIS A 20 10.94 7.58 -4.20
CA HIS A 20 10.05 8.65 -4.68
C HIS A 20 10.14 8.88 -6.19
N GLY A 21 11.22 8.41 -6.83
CA GLY A 21 11.37 8.41 -8.29
C GLY A 21 10.87 7.15 -8.99
N ASP A 22 10.41 6.13 -8.25
CA ASP A 22 9.84 4.92 -8.86
C ASP A 22 8.41 5.19 -9.34
N ALA A 23 8.18 4.97 -10.63
CA ALA A 23 6.91 5.29 -11.26
C ALA A 23 5.73 4.47 -10.70
N GLY A 24 5.97 3.22 -10.30
CA GLY A 24 4.94 2.39 -9.67
C GLY A 24 4.60 2.82 -8.25
N PHE A 25 5.60 3.30 -7.49
CA PHE A 25 5.38 3.94 -6.20
C PHE A 25 4.51 5.19 -6.33
N VAL A 26 4.89 6.09 -7.26
CA VAL A 26 4.15 7.33 -7.52
C VAL A 26 2.73 7.02 -7.99
N ALA A 27 2.55 6.11 -8.95
CA ALA A 27 1.25 5.73 -9.47
C ALA A 27 0.35 5.12 -8.38
N SER A 28 0.90 4.25 -7.52
CA SER A 28 0.13 3.64 -6.42
C SER A 28 -0.38 4.70 -5.45
N PHE A 29 0.44 5.69 -5.11
CA PHE A 29 0.05 6.77 -4.22
C PHE A 29 -0.91 7.76 -4.89
N GLN A 30 -0.68 8.09 -6.16
CA GLN A 30 -1.57 8.93 -6.95
C GLN A 30 -2.97 8.35 -7.06
N PHE A 31 -3.11 7.04 -7.21
CA PHE A 31 -4.41 6.38 -7.22
C PHE A 31 -5.16 6.60 -5.89
N LEU A 32 -4.48 6.43 -4.74
CA LEU A 32 -5.07 6.69 -3.42
C LEU A 32 -5.47 8.16 -3.25
N LEU A 33 -4.66 9.08 -3.79
CA LEU A 33 -4.99 10.50 -3.83
C LEU A 33 -6.24 10.76 -4.69
N GLY A 34 -6.29 10.20 -5.90
CA GLY A 34 -7.45 10.29 -6.79
C GLY A 34 -8.71 9.74 -6.13
N LEU A 35 -8.59 8.65 -5.37
CA LEU A 35 -9.69 8.03 -4.63
C LEU A 35 -10.22 8.96 -3.51
N ALA A 36 -9.32 9.51 -2.71
CA ALA A 36 -9.65 10.47 -1.65
C ALA A 36 -10.28 11.75 -2.22
N LEU A 37 -9.70 12.32 -3.27
CA LEU A 37 -10.19 13.54 -3.90
C LEU A 37 -11.52 13.32 -4.62
N SER A 38 -11.71 12.18 -5.29
CA SER A 38 -12.98 11.84 -5.95
C SER A 38 -14.13 11.66 -4.94
N ALA A 39 -13.83 11.28 -3.70
CA ALA A 39 -14.82 11.20 -2.65
C ALA A 39 -15.09 12.55 -1.96
N SER A 40 -14.21 13.54 -2.14
CA SER A 40 -14.31 14.84 -1.47
C SER A 40 -15.41 15.71 -2.10
N PRO A 41 -16.36 16.23 -1.33
CA PRO A 41 -17.37 17.17 -1.84
C PRO A 41 -16.78 18.55 -2.16
N ALA A 42 -15.58 18.85 -1.66
CA ALA A 42 -14.90 20.13 -1.88
C ALA A 42 -14.14 20.18 -3.22
N VAL A 43 -14.03 19.05 -3.92
CA VAL A 43 -13.26 18.93 -5.15
C VAL A 43 -14.20 18.73 -6.32
N ASP A 44 -14.04 19.55 -7.35
CA ASP A 44 -14.69 19.31 -8.63
C ASP A 44 -14.04 18.11 -9.33
N ARG A 45 -14.77 16.98 -9.40
CA ARG A 45 -14.29 15.75 -10.03
C ARG A 45 -13.85 15.95 -11.48
N THR A 46 -14.43 16.91 -12.20
CA THR A 46 -14.04 17.19 -13.59
C THR A 46 -12.63 17.76 -13.71
N SER A 47 -12.12 18.39 -12.65
CA SER A 47 -10.75 18.90 -12.58
C SER A 47 -9.69 17.83 -12.32
N LEU A 48 -10.09 16.60 -11.95
CA LEU A 48 -9.18 15.51 -11.61
C LEU A 48 -8.63 14.77 -12.84
N GLY A 49 -9.27 14.92 -14.01
CA GLY A 49 -8.83 14.27 -15.25
C GLY A 49 -8.66 12.75 -15.07
N GLU A 50 -7.47 12.24 -15.36
CA GLU A 50 -7.11 10.81 -15.27
C GLU A 50 -7.09 10.26 -13.84
N LEU A 51 -7.09 11.13 -12.81
CA LEU A 51 -7.16 10.72 -11.40
C LEU A 51 -8.59 10.56 -10.89
N ALA A 52 -9.60 10.90 -11.69
CA ALA A 52 -10.99 10.76 -11.30
C ALA A 52 -11.37 9.27 -11.20
N ILE A 53 -11.89 8.87 -10.05
CA ILE A 53 -12.39 7.51 -9.80
C ILE A 53 -13.91 7.58 -9.62
N ASP A 54 -14.63 6.80 -10.42
CA ASP A 54 -16.08 6.69 -10.30
C ASP A 54 -16.46 5.91 -9.04
N LEU A 55 -16.92 6.65 -8.02
CA LEU A 55 -17.47 6.12 -6.78
C LEU A 55 -19.00 6.02 -6.81
N ASP A 56 -19.66 6.61 -7.81
CA ASP A 56 -21.13 6.65 -7.89
C ASP A 56 -21.69 5.29 -8.30
N SER A 57 -20.91 4.51 -9.07
CA SER A 57 -21.17 3.09 -9.35
C SER A 57 -21.03 2.17 -8.13
N ASN A 58 -20.68 2.72 -6.96
CA ASN A 58 -20.51 2.02 -5.69
C ASN A 58 -19.56 0.81 -5.80
N PRO A 59 -18.30 1.02 -6.22
CA PRO A 59 -17.35 -0.08 -6.40
C PRO A 59 -17.02 -0.75 -5.06
N SER A 60 -16.92 -2.08 -5.07
CA SER A 60 -16.42 -2.84 -3.92
C SER A 60 -14.92 -2.63 -3.71
N PRO A 61 -14.36 -2.91 -2.52
CA PRO A 61 -12.92 -2.85 -2.28
C PRO A 61 -12.09 -3.67 -3.29
N LEU A 62 -12.62 -4.82 -3.70
CA LEU A 62 -11.98 -5.67 -4.72
C LEU A 62 -11.95 -4.98 -6.11
N LYS A 63 -13.04 -4.30 -6.50
CA LYS A 63 -13.06 -3.52 -7.74
C LYS A 63 -12.07 -2.36 -7.70
N LEU A 64 -11.97 -1.66 -6.56
CA LEU A 64 -10.98 -0.60 -6.35
C LEU A 64 -9.54 -1.14 -6.42
N ALA A 65 -9.27 -2.30 -5.79
CA ALA A 65 -7.97 -2.95 -5.87
C ALA A 65 -7.61 -3.39 -7.31
N SER A 66 -8.59 -3.83 -8.10
CA SER A 66 -8.42 -4.14 -9.51
C SER A 66 -8.12 -2.89 -10.34
N ALA A 67 -8.85 -1.80 -10.11
CA ALA A 67 -8.62 -0.52 -10.79
C ALA A 67 -7.23 0.06 -10.47
N LEU A 68 -6.81 -0.02 -9.21
CA LEU A 68 -5.44 0.32 -8.78
C LEU A 68 -4.41 -0.52 -9.54
N GLY A 69 -4.63 -1.82 -9.66
CA GLY A 69 -3.71 -2.71 -10.37
C GLY A 69 -3.53 -2.33 -11.84
N GLN A 70 -4.63 -2.01 -12.51
CA GLN A 70 -4.60 -1.53 -13.89
C GLN A 70 -3.88 -0.18 -14.00
N TYR A 71 -4.24 0.78 -13.15
CA TYR A 71 -3.62 2.12 -13.13
C TYR A 71 -2.10 2.05 -12.92
N VAL A 72 -1.62 1.22 -12.00
CA VAL A 72 -0.18 1.05 -11.77
C VAL A 72 0.51 0.38 -12.96
N ALA A 73 -0.13 -0.62 -13.59
CA ALA A 73 0.42 -1.31 -14.76
C ALA A 73 0.61 -0.37 -15.96
N ASP A 74 -0.33 0.55 -16.17
CA ASP A 74 -0.28 1.53 -17.27
C ASP A 74 0.78 2.62 -17.03
N ASN A 75 1.30 2.74 -15.80
CA ASN A 75 2.19 3.83 -15.38
C ASN A 75 3.57 3.37 -14.88
N THR A 76 3.98 2.10 -15.09
CA THR A 76 5.27 1.59 -14.57
C THR A 76 6.15 0.88 -15.60
N GLN A 77 7.47 0.95 -15.36
CA GLN A 77 8.50 0.18 -16.07
C GLN A 77 9.29 -0.78 -15.15
N SER A 78 9.24 -0.55 -13.83
CA SER A 78 9.95 -1.35 -12.82
C SER A 78 8.97 -2.29 -12.12
N ALA A 79 9.13 -3.61 -12.29
CA ALA A 79 8.19 -4.60 -11.73
C ALA A 79 8.37 -4.79 -10.20
N GLU A 80 9.61 -4.66 -9.73
CA GLU A 80 10.09 -4.81 -8.34
C GLU A 80 9.25 -4.01 -7.31
N TYR A 81 9.56 -2.71 -7.28
CA TYR A 81 9.05 -1.77 -6.29
C TYR A 81 7.59 -1.38 -6.55
N ALA A 82 7.18 -1.37 -7.82
CA ALA A 82 5.78 -1.16 -8.19
C ALA A 82 4.88 -2.21 -7.55
N GLU A 83 5.30 -3.48 -7.52
CA GLU A 83 4.50 -4.55 -6.92
C GLU A 83 4.40 -4.41 -5.39
N ILE A 84 5.47 -3.95 -4.74
CA ILE A 84 5.46 -3.65 -3.30
C ILE A 84 4.51 -2.48 -3.00
N ALA A 85 4.62 -1.38 -3.75
CA ALA A 85 3.77 -0.20 -3.60
C ALA A 85 2.31 -0.49 -3.90
N ARG A 86 2.02 -1.24 -4.97
CA ARG A 86 0.67 -1.66 -5.34
C ARG A 86 0.03 -2.48 -4.23
N LYS A 87 0.76 -3.48 -3.69
CA LYS A 87 0.27 -4.28 -2.56
C LYS A 87 0.02 -3.44 -1.31
N ALA A 88 0.91 -2.48 -1.00
CA ALA A 88 0.70 -1.56 0.11
C ALA A 88 -0.57 -0.71 -0.09
N ALA A 89 -0.83 -0.21 -1.30
CA ALA A 89 -2.05 0.54 -1.60
C ALA A 89 -3.32 -0.33 -1.55
N VAL A 90 -3.27 -1.61 -1.96
CA VAL A 90 -4.38 -2.56 -1.76
C VAL A 90 -4.68 -2.78 -0.28
N ASP A 91 -3.65 -2.88 0.57
CA ASP A 91 -3.83 -2.99 2.03
C ASP A 91 -4.52 -1.73 2.57
N VAL A 92 -4.12 -0.54 2.11
CA VAL A 92 -4.76 0.72 2.51
C VAL A 92 -6.23 0.72 2.14
N ILE A 93 -6.59 0.33 0.91
CA ILE A 93 -7.99 0.24 0.46
C ILE A 93 -8.79 -0.67 1.38
N SER A 94 -8.22 -1.83 1.71
CA SER A 94 -8.89 -2.84 2.55
C SER A 94 -9.06 -2.34 3.99
N ILE A 95 -7.99 -1.86 4.61
CA ILE A 95 -7.98 -1.36 6.00
C ILE A 95 -8.89 -0.14 6.15
N TRP A 96 -8.82 0.80 5.21
CA TRP A 96 -9.66 2.00 5.24
C TRP A 96 -11.13 1.64 5.13
N THR A 97 -11.49 0.84 4.12
CA THR A 97 -12.88 0.44 3.90
C THR A 97 -13.42 -0.29 5.12
N GLU A 98 -12.67 -1.27 5.66
CA GLU A 98 -13.10 -2.00 6.85
C GLU A 98 -13.34 -1.09 8.07
N ARG A 99 -12.43 -0.14 8.33
CA ARG A 99 -12.56 0.80 9.45
C ARG A 99 -13.77 1.70 9.30
N GLN A 100 -13.95 2.30 8.13
CA GLN A 100 -15.04 3.24 7.87
C GLN A 100 -16.38 2.53 7.79
N THR A 101 -16.47 1.36 7.15
CA THR A 101 -17.66 0.50 7.17
C THR A 101 -18.08 0.22 8.61
N ARG A 102 -17.18 -0.28 9.47
CA ARG A 102 -17.51 -0.55 10.88
C ARG A 102 -18.05 0.70 11.58
N GLN A 103 -17.46 1.86 11.35
CA GLN A 103 -17.91 3.13 11.94
C GLN A 103 -19.30 3.53 11.45
N LEU A 104 -19.59 3.39 10.15
CA LEU A 104 -20.89 3.70 9.55
C LEU A 104 -21.99 2.70 9.96
N SER A 105 -21.65 1.42 10.11
CA SER A 105 -22.62 0.43 10.61
C SER A 105 -23.08 0.77 12.03
N PHE A 106 -22.24 1.42 12.86
CA PHE A 106 -22.66 1.94 14.18
C PHE A 106 -23.58 3.17 14.09
N THR A 107 -23.50 3.97 13.02
CA THR A 107 -24.37 5.15 12.81
C THR A 107 -25.67 4.82 12.09
N GLY A 108 -25.79 3.60 11.51
CA GLY A 108 -26.96 3.16 10.77
C GLY A 108 -27.03 3.73 9.34
N GLU A 109 -25.91 4.23 8.82
CA GLU A 109 -25.79 4.77 7.46
C GLU A 109 -25.54 3.67 6.42
N HIS A 110 -25.97 3.90 5.17
CA HIS A 110 -25.80 2.93 4.09
C HIS A 110 -24.38 2.99 3.52
N GLU A 111 -23.65 1.88 3.53
CA GLU A 111 -22.22 1.82 3.16
C GLU A 111 -21.96 1.99 1.65
N ARG A 112 -22.15 3.20 1.12
CA ARG A 112 -21.71 3.55 -0.24
C ARG A 112 -20.22 3.83 -0.25
N ALA A 113 -19.53 3.46 -1.32
CA ALA A 113 -18.11 3.71 -1.51
C ALA A 113 -17.77 5.22 -1.40
N SER A 114 -18.65 6.09 -1.89
CA SER A 114 -18.52 7.55 -1.74
C SER A 114 -18.56 8.01 -0.27
N GLU A 115 -19.34 7.34 0.57
CA GLU A 115 -19.46 7.67 2.00
C GLU A 115 -18.26 7.11 2.78
N VAL A 116 -17.87 5.86 2.49
CA VAL A 116 -16.68 5.20 3.04
C VAL A 116 -15.40 5.99 2.75
N TRP A 117 -15.26 6.52 1.53
CA TRP A 117 -14.07 7.29 1.14
C TRP A 117 -14.22 8.79 1.34
N GLY A 118 -15.42 9.29 1.65
CA GLY A 118 -15.69 10.73 1.78
C GLY A 118 -14.81 11.41 2.83
N SER A 119 -14.60 10.75 3.97
CA SER A 119 -13.71 11.24 5.04
C SER A 119 -12.23 11.22 4.65
N ALA A 120 -11.82 10.44 3.64
CA ALA A 120 -10.44 10.43 3.14
C ALA A 120 -10.09 11.72 2.39
N GLY A 121 -11.10 12.42 1.85
CA GLY A 121 -10.95 13.65 1.09
C GLY A 121 -10.69 14.91 1.93
N ASP A 122 -10.74 14.81 3.26
CA ASP A 122 -10.36 15.88 4.17
C ASP A 122 -8.88 15.78 4.61
N GLY A 123 -8.33 16.84 5.18
CA GLY A 123 -6.91 16.88 5.57
C GLY A 123 -6.51 15.82 6.62
N ARG A 124 -7.45 15.38 7.46
CA ARG A 124 -7.19 14.37 8.50
C ARG A 124 -7.22 12.97 7.92
N GLY A 125 -8.26 12.64 7.16
CA GLY A 125 -8.41 11.35 6.51
C GLY A 125 -7.33 11.11 5.47
N PHE A 126 -6.98 12.12 4.67
CA PHE A 126 -5.87 12.02 3.73
C PHE A 126 -4.54 11.74 4.46
N CYS A 127 -4.30 12.43 5.59
CA CYS A 127 -3.11 12.18 6.39
C CYS A 127 -3.06 10.75 6.94
N GLU A 128 -4.20 10.19 7.34
CA GLU A 128 -4.29 8.79 7.76
C GLU A 128 -4.03 7.83 6.60
N VAL A 129 -4.65 8.04 5.43
CA VAL A 129 -4.40 7.25 4.21
C VAL A 129 -2.91 7.26 3.85
N ALA A 130 -2.27 8.43 3.87
CA ALA A 130 -0.85 8.55 3.62
C ALA A 130 -0.02 7.78 4.66
N ARG A 131 -0.29 7.94 5.95
CA ARG A 131 0.42 7.20 7.02
C ARG A 131 0.26 5.68 6.86
N LEU A 132 -0.94 5.20 6.54
CA LEU A 132 -1.19 3.78 6.28
C LEU A 132 -0.38 3.29 5.09
N PHE A 133 -0.39 4.04 3.99
CA PHE A 133 0.36 3.70 2.79
C PHE A 133 1.86 3.60 3.06
N PHE A 134 2.47 4.65 3.60
CA PHE A 134 3.90 4.66 3.90
C PHE A 134 4.28 3.58 4.93
N GLY A 135 3.44 3.36 5.95
CA GLY A 135 3.66 2.30 6.93
C GLY A 135 3.67 0.91 6.29
N LYS A 136 2.65 0.59 5.49
CA LYS A 136 2.54 -0.70 4.78
C LYS A 136 3.63 -0.87 3.73
N PHE A 137 3.98 0.19 3.04
CA PHE A 137 5.05 0.20 2.05
C PHE A 137 6.40 -0.12 2.70
N VAL A 138 6.78 0.62 3.75
CA VAL A 138 8.05 0.42 4.46
C VAL A 138 8.11 -0.97 5.08
N GLU A 139 7.03 -1.44 5.69
CA GLU A 139 6.92 -2.80 6.23
C GLU A 139 7.24 -3.85 5.15
N ARG A 140 6.55 -3.78 4.00
CA ARG A 140 6.75 -4.74 2.89
C ARG A 140 8.14 -4.62 2.27
N TYR A 141 8.64 -3.40 2.13
CA TYR A 141 9.96 -3.11 1.59
C TYR A 141 11.06 -3.72 2.47
N LEU A 142 10.99 -3.51 3.79
CA LEU A 142 11.94 -4.10 4.74
C LEU A 142 11.85 -5.62 4.74
N ASN A 143 10.64 -6.19 4.76
CA ASN A 143 10.45 -7.64 4.69
C ASN A 143 11.01 -8.25 3.40
N TYR A 144 10.82 -7.57 2.27
CA TYR A 144 11.38 -7.98 0.99
C TYR A 144 12.92 -7.99 1.01
N PHE A 145 13.55 -6.91 1.50
CA PHE A 145 15.00 -6.82 1.58
C PHE A 145 15.60 -7.83 2.56
N ILE A 146 15.00 -7.98 3.75
CA ILE A 146 15.43 -8.99 4.73
C ILE A 146 15.31 -10.40 4.12
N GLY A 147 14.20 -10.71 3.46
CA GLY A 147 14.00 -12.01 2.80
C GLY A 147 15.03 -12.25 1.69
N ARG A 148 15.35 -11.23 0.90
CA ARG A 148 16.33 -11.29 -0.19
C ARG A 148 17.76 -11.49 0.34
N GLU A 149 18.18 -10.70 1.33
CA GLU A 149 19.51 -10.80 1.94
C GLU A 149 19.69 -12.10 2.73
N ALA A 150 18.66 -12.53 3.46
CA ALA A 150 18.68 -13.85 4.09
C ALA A 150 18.85 -14.95 3.04
N SER A 151 18.14 -14.87 1.91
CA SER A 151 18.24 -15.86 0.83
C SER A 151 19.60 -15.84 0.12
N SER A 152 20.25 -14.69 -0.03
CA SER A 152 21.59 -14.60 -0.62
C SER A 152 22.70 -15.09 0.31
N HIS A 153 22.47 -15.12 1.63
CA HIS A 153 23.39 -15.67 2.61
C HIS A 153 23.10 -17.13 3.01
N LEU A 154 21.88 -17.64 2.79
CA LEU A 154 21.44 -19.01 3.05
C LEU A 154 21.68 -19.96 1.86
N ALA A 155 22.90 -19.94 1.31
CA ALA A 155 23.30 -20.86 0.25
C ALA A 155 23.29 -22.33 0.70
N ASN A 156 23.33 -22.62 2.01
CA ASN A 156 23.26 -23.97 2.56
C ASN A 156 21.85 -24.34 3.04
N THR A 157 21.38 -25.50 2.59
CA THR A 157 20.06 -26.08 2.87
C THR A 157 19.80 -26.30 4.38
N GLU A 158 20.86 -26.54 5.16
CA GLU A 158 20.77 -26.76 6.62
C GLU A 158 20.33 -25.51 7.41
N ASP A 159 20.76 -24.31 7.02
CA ASP A 159 20.40 -23.09 7.75
C ASP A 159 18.93 -22.69 7.50
N ARG A 160 18.38 -23.01 6.32
CA ARG A 160 16.96 -22.85 6.00
C ARG A 160 16.06 -23.71 6.89
N GLU A 161 16.43 -24.96 7.13
CA GLU A 161 15.67 -25.84 8.04
C GLU A 161 15.77 -25.43 9.51
N ARG A 162 16.88 -24.78 9.90
CA ARG A 162 17.10 -24.34 11.27
C ARG A 162 16.25 -23.12 11.62
N LEU A 163 16.11 -22.18 10.68
CA LEU A 163 15.21 -21.03 10.80
C LEU A 163 13.73 -21.45 10.78
N ALA A 164 13.34 -22.40 9.92
CA ALA A 164 11.97 -22.93 9.91
C ALA A 164 11.60 -23.65 11.23
N ARG A 165 12.58 -24.20 11.94
CA ARG A 165 12.40 -24.81 13.28
C ARG A 165 12.39 -23.80 14.43
N GLN A 166 12.85 -22.57 14.22
CA GLN A 166 12.96 -21.53 15.25
C GLN A 166 11.88 -20.44 15.14
N ALA A 167 11.15 -20.38 14.01
CA ALA A 167 9.95 -19.56 13.93
C ALA A 167 8.90 -20.07 14.93
N PRO A 168 8.37 -19.25 15.85
CA PRO A 168 7.33 -19.68 16.76
C PRO A 168 6.11 -20.13 15.94
N ARG A 169 5.76 -21.41 16.04
CA ARG A 169 4.46 -21.90 15.59
C ARG A 169 3.42 -21.12 16.39
N ASN A 170 2.61 -20.33 15.67
CA ASN A 170 1.45 -19.69 16.28
C ASN A 170 0.55 -20.81 16.83
N PRO A 171 0.14 -20.77 18.11
CA PRO A 171 -0.88 -21.69 18.59
C PRO A 171 -2.20 -21.39 17.88
N ASP A 172 -2.91 -22.46 17.51
CA ASP A 172 -4.27 -22.43 16.96
C ASP A 172 -5.26 -21.65 17.85
#